data_AF-A0A7S0CZJ9-F1
#
_entry.id   AF-A0A7S0CZJ9-F1
#
_cell.length_a   1.000
_cell.length_b   1.000
_cell.length_c   1.000
_cell.angle_alpha   90.00
_cell.angle_beta   90.00
_cell.angle_gamma   90.00
#
_symmetry.space_group_name_H-M   'P 1'
#
loop_
_entity.id
_entity.type
_entity.pdbx_description
1 polymer ?
#
loop_
_entity_poly.entity_id
_entity_poly.type
_entity_poly.pdbx_seq_one_letter_code
_entity_poly.pdbx_strand_id
1 'polypeptide(L)'
;MLSLRGGLAPLLVLLLACTRGVADTTALETPAPTALETLALGAVETSSIEADEQVNYTVDASSCDGYLHVELWDTGRGDADAAEAMADPMLMVRRDDPPWASYEPDNNDWRFSDETYVDLEGYRLIRAYHRVVVDMRSCADACARACPTGSSANCQALCLVDCEEPDSDDEPFIIGIKNVRVWVDETLTFDLLATCVPYVSEDDIPPCPRPLGVEIGDCGGQGQGSCVAPAALEDGAVDRLALASGVCACAEGWGDVGCDEPLAELVANAEPVSVTVPAGEWAYFYVDVAAPDASDRAAAMLVEMRRDGGDPVLFVKRVDGSDVDDAGSGGGGWRAEGADAAWETPSTGTTPWVGDYANFADADGFRSRLNYHYLMLANAQLGRYYVAVFNNDVYLTETARVTVNAKVAFGAGLEDSEGDPPLCPMA
;
A
#
# COMPACT_ATOMS: atom_id res chain seq x y z
N MET A 1 38.50 -65.13 51.19
CA MET A 1 39.66 -65.87 50.65
C MET A 1 39.54 -65.89 49.13
N LEU A 2 40.62 -65.51 48.43
CA LEU A 2 40.90 -65.62 46.99
C LEU A 2 40.08 -64.81 45.94
N SER A 3 40.67 -63.66 45.55
CA SER A 3 41.04 -63.17 44.21
C SER A 3 40.39 -63.77 42.93
N LEU A 4 39.78 -62.89 42.12
CA LEU A 4 39.87 -62.74 40.64
C LEU A 4 39.00 -61.53 40.21
N ARG A 5 39.60 -60.35 39.96
CA ARG A 5 39.87 -59.71 38.65
C ARG A 5 38.68 -59.50 37.69
N GLY A 6 38.37 -58.23 37.46
CA GLY A 6 37.62 -57.63 36.35
C GLY A 6 37.11 -56.27 36.84
N GLY A 7 37.58 -55.10 36.44
CA GLY A 7 38.20 -54.69 35.18
C GLY A 7 37.26 -53.69 34.51
N LEU A 8 37.21 -52.44 34.99
CA LEU A 8 36.58 -51.30 34.32
C LEU A 8 37.26 -50.01 34.83
N ALA A 9 37.98 -49.36 33.93
CA ALA A 9 38.67 -48.09 34.14
C ALA A 9 37.68 -46.91 33.99
N PRO A 10 37.90 -45.78 34.69
CA PRO A 10 36.99 -44.64 34.66
C PRO A 10 37.25 -43.71 33.47
N LEU A 11 36.13 -43.16 32.98
CA LEU A 11 35.98 -42.10 31.97
C LEU A 11 36.98 -40.95 32.14
N LEU A 12 37.74 -40.68 31.07
CA LEU A 12 38.48 -39.45 30.87
C LEU A 12 37.56 -38.46 30.13
N VAL A 13 37.06 -37.44 30.84
CA VAL A 13 36.30 -36.33 30.26
C VAL A 13 37.32 -35.30 29.73
N LEU A 14 37.45 -35.19 28.41
CA LEU A 14 38.14 -34.08 27.75
C LEU A 14 37.20 -32.86 27.75
N LEU A 15 37.51 -31.86 28.58
CA LEU A 15 37.02 -30.50 28.45
C LEU A 15 37.89 -29.80 27.39
N LEU A 16 37.39 -29.72 26.15
CA LEU A 16 37.94 -28.81 25.14
C LEU A 16 37.34 -27.43 25.35
N ALA A 17 38.21 -26.45 25.58
CA ALA A 17 37.90 -25.04 25.60
C ALA A 17 37.41 -24.59 24.21
N CYS A 18 36.19 -24.03 24.15
CA CYS A 18 35.80 -23.12 23.08
C CYS A 18 35.70 -21.72 23.69
N THR A 19 36.76 -20.94 23.53
CA THR A 19 36.73 -19.49 23.72
C THR A 19 35.80 -18.91 22.67
N ARG A 20 34.54 -18.64 23.07
CA ARG A 20 33.65 -17.76 22.30
C ARG A 20 34.23 -16.36 22.37
N GLY A 21 34.86 -15.94 21.28
CA GLY A 21 35.11 -14.53 21.03
C GLY A 21 33.76 -13.83 20.96
N VAL A 22 33.60 -12.82 21.80
CA VAL A 22 32.56 -11.80 21.64
C VAL A 22 32.97 -11.00 20.41
N ALA A 23 32.34 -11.29 19.28
CA ALA A 23 32.38 -10.41 18.12
C ALA A 23 31.37 -9.29 18.37
N ASP A 24 31.91 -8.14 18.73
CA ASP A 24 31.23 -6.86 18.74
C ASP A 24 30.71 -6.60 17.31
N THR A 25 29.41 -6.77 17.09
CA THR A 25 28.72 -6.56 15.82
C THR A 25 27.86 -5.31 15.96
N THR A 26 28.54 -4.17 16.03
CA THR A 26 27.97 -2.82 15.82
C THR A 26 28.77 -2.10 14.75
N ALA A 27 29.11 -2.81 13.67
CA ALA A 27 29.48 -2.19 12.42
C ALA A 27 28.25 -2.31 11.50
N LEU A 28 27.59 -1.17 11.25
CA LEU A 28 26.79 -1.01 10.04
C LEU A 28 27.73 -1.33 8.87
N GLU A 29 27.61 -2.52 8.30
CA GLU A 29 28.24 -2.80 7.02
C GLU A 29 27.48 -1.98 5.98
N THR A 30 28.03 -0.83 5.61
CA THR A 30 27.68 -0.16 4.36
C THR A 30 28.03 -1.14 3.24
N PRO A 31 27.05 -1.67 2.46
CA PRO A 31 27.38 -2.58 1.38
C PRO A 31 28.36 -1.91 0.42
N ALA A 32 29.34 -2.68 -0.06
CA ALA A 32 30.31 -2.20 -1.03
C ALA A 32 29.58 -1.67 -2.28
N PRO A 33 30.00 -0.55 -2.88
CA PRO A 33 29.29 0.06 -4.00
C PRO A 33 29.29 -0.90 -5.20
N THR A 34 28.12 -1.46 -5.50
CA THR A 34 27.81 -2.06 -6.79
C THR A 34 28.06 -0.98 -7.86
N ALA A 35 28.69 -1.36 -8.98
CA ALA A 35 28.86 -0.42 -10.09
C ALA A 35 27.46 0.03 -10.54
N LEU A 36 27.23 1.35 -10.58
CA LEU A 36 25.95 1.90 -10.98
C LEU A 36 25.72 1.63 -12.47
N GLU A 37 24.65 0.91 -12.79
CA GLU A 37 24.20 0.70 -14.16
C GLU A 37 23.45 1.94 -14.65
N THR A 38 23.57 2.29 -15.93
CA THR A 38 22.86 3.46 -16.48
C THR A 38 21.54 3.03 -17.10
N LEU A 39 20.43 3.56 -16.59
CA LEU A 39 19.09 3.39 -17.16
C LEU A 39 18.79 4.54 -18.13
N ALA A 40 18.45 4.20 -19.37
CA ALA A 40 18.01 5.19 -20.35
C ALA A 40 16.52 5.53 -20.14
N LEU A 41 16.19 6.82 -20.13
CA LEU A 41 14.81 7.28 -20.06
C LEU A 41 13.95 6.67 -21.17
N GLY A 42 12.78 6.14 -20.81
CA GLY A 42 11.82 5.51 -21.72
C GLY A 42 12.17 4.09 -22.16
N ALA A 43 13.30 3.53 -21.71
CA ALA A 43 13.65 2.13 -21.96
C ALA A 43 13.29 1.26 -20.77
N VAL A 44 12.71 0.09 -21.04
CA VAL A 44 12.48 -0.94 -20.02
C VAL A 44 13.78 -1.73 -19.83
N GLU A 45 14.23 -1.83 -18.58
CA GLU A 45 15.33 -2.67 -18.16
C GLU A 45 14.78 -3.89 -17.42
N THR A 46 15.15 -5.10 -17.86
CA THR A 46 14.73 -6.35 -17.22
C THR A 46 15.90 -6.95 -16.46
N SER A 47 15.72 -7.21 -15.17
CA SER A 47 16.78 -7.74 -14.32
C SER A 47 16.23 -8.66 -13.23
N SER A 48 17.12 -9.23 -12.42
CA SER A 48 16.76 -10.06 -11.28
C SER A 48 17.74 -9.87 -10.13
N ILE A 49 17.25 -9.86 -8.89
CA ILE A 49 18.06 -9.75 -7.68
C ILE A 49 17.64 -10.80 -6.65
N GLU A 50 18.63 -11.37 -5.96
CA GLU A 50 18.35 -12.35 -4.91
C GLU A 50 17.76 -11.68 -3.67
N ALA A 51 17.23 -12.48 -2.75
CA ALA A 51 16.70 -11.97 -1.49
C ALA A 51 17.78 -11.25 -0.66
N ASP A 52 17.42 -10.11 -0.08
CA ASP A 52 18.27 -9.17 0.68
C ASP A 52 19.31 -8.40 -0.16
N GLU A 53 19.33 -8.60 -1.49
CA GLU A 53 20.19 -7.82 -2.37
C GLU A 53 19.57 -6.47 -2.73
N GLN A 54 20.46 -5.52 -3.08
CA GLN A 54 20.08 -4.23 -3.64
C GLN A 54 20.87 -3.97 -4.91
N VAL A 55 20.18 -3.53 -5.96
CA VAL A 55 20.76 -3.01 -7.19
C VAL A 55 20.44 -1.51 -7.31
N ASN A 56 21.33 -0.77 -7.97
CA ASN A 56 21.21 0.66 -8.14
C ASN A 56 21.41 1.05 -9.61
N TYR A 57 20.53 1.91 -10.13
CA TYR A 57 20.56 2.42 -11.49
C TYR A 57 20.67 3.94 -11.48
N THR A 58 21.59 4.49 -12.26
CA THR A 58 21.70 5.92 -12.51
C THR A 58 20.83 6.31 -13.70
N VAL A 59 20.02 7.36 -13.56
CA VAL A 59 19.22 7.94 -14.63
C VAL A 59 19.54 9.43 -14.77
N ASP A 60 19.84 9.86 -16.00
CA ASP A 60 19.97 11.27 -16.34
C ASP A 60 18.58 11.86 -16.58
N ALA A 61 18.06 12.58 -15.59
CA ALA A 61 16.77 13.25 -15.63
C ALA A 61 16.86 14.76 -15.96
N SER A 62 18.02 15.24 -16.43
CA SER A 62 18.24 16.66 -16.76
C SER A 62 17.26 17.21 -17.82
N SER A 63 16.63 16.32 -18.59
CA SER A 63 15.62 16.67 -19.59
C SER A 63 14.18 16.66 -19.07
N CYS A 64 13.92 16.22 -17.84
CA CYS A 64 12.58 16.22 -17.26
C CYS A 64 12.22 17.63 -16.76
N ASP A 65 11.11 18.19 -17.26
CA ASP A 65 10.59 19.52 -16.88
C ASP A 65 9.26 19.47 -16.11
N GLY A 66 8.68 18.28 -15.95
CA GLY A 66 7.48 18.04 -15.15
C GLY A 66 7.72 17.02 -14.05
N TYR A 67 7.80 15.75 -14.42
CA TYR A 67 7.92 14.66 -13.45
C TYR A 67 8.93 13.63 -13.91
N LEU A 68 9.66 13.06 -12.96
CA LEU A 68 10.35 11.79 -13.16
C LEU A 68 9.46 10.70 -12.56
N HIS A 69 8.94 9.83 -13.42
CA HIS A 69 8.13 8.67 -13.03
C HIS A 69 8.98 7.41 -13.14
N VAL A 70 9.21 6.75 -12.00
CA VAL A 70 9.95 5.49 -11.92
C VAL A 70 8.99 4.38 -11.52
N GLU A 71 8.96 3.31 -12.29
CA GLU A 71 8.05 2.19 -12.12
C GLU A 71 8.79 0.87 -12.15
N LEU A 72 8.34 -0.07 -11.32
CA LEU A 72 8.87 -1.42 -11.22
C LEU A 72 7.73 -2.43 -11.25
N TRP A 73 7.87 -3.47 -12.07
CA TRP A 73 6.95 -4.60 -12.14
C TRP A 73 7.69 -5.88 -11.76
N ASP A 74 7.22 -6.59 -10.74
CA ASP A 74 7.63 -7.96 -10.45
C ASP A 74 7.01 -8.90 -11.50
N THR A 75 7.84 -9.27 -12.48
CA THR A 75 7.48 -10.17 -13.58
C THR A 75 7.74 -11.63 -13.24
N GLY A 76 8.41 -11.90 -12.12
CA GLY A 76 8.62 -13.25 -11.59
C GLY A 76 7.34 -13.81 -10.95
N ARG A 77 6.43 -12.92 -10.52
CA ARG A 77 5.13 -13.26 -9.99
C ARG A 77 4.25 -13.88 -11.10
N GLY A 78 4.11 -15.21 -11.09
CA GLY A 78 3.25 -15.91 -12.05
C GLY A 78 1.76 -15.66 -11.81
N ASP A 79 0.92 -15.90 -12.83
CA ASP A 79 -0.54 -15.66 -12.82
C ASP A 79 -1.36 -16.58 -11.87
N ALA A 80 -0.75 -17.42 -11.02
CA ALA A 80 -1.52 -18.38 -10.21
C ALA A 80 -0.78 -18.96 -8.98
N ASP A 81 -1.50 -18.97 -7.85
CA ASP A 81 -1.57 -20.06 -6.86
C ASP A 81 -0.35 -20.37 -5.97
N ALA A 82 0.65 -19.50 -5.85
CA ALA A 82 1.72 -19.72 -4.85
C ALA A 82 1.92 -18.49 -3.95
N ALA A 83 1.18 -18.46 -2.85
CA ALA A 83 1.47 -17.64 -1.66
C ALA A 83 2.89 -17.86 -1.10
N GLU A 84 3.66 -18.80 -1.65
CA GLU A 84 5.05 -19.12 -1.28
C GLU A 84 6.11 -18.48 -2.21
N ALA A 85 5.76 -17.72 -3.26
CA ALA A 85 6.70 -17.26 -4.30
C ALA A 85 6.62 -15.74 -4.61
N MET A 86 6.54 -14.89 -3.59
CA MET A 86 6.40 -13.44 -3.77
C MET A 86 7.65 -12.71 -3.25
N ALA A 87 8.42 -12.12 -4.15
CA ALA A 87 9.47 -11.20 -3.75
C ALA A 87 8.88 -9.94 -3.09
N ASP A 88 9.70 -9.20 -2.35
CA ASP A 88 9.25 -8.04 -1.55
C ASP A 88 10.05 -6.79 -1.94
N PRO A 89 9.77 -6.17 -3.10
CA PRO A 89 10.55 -5.04 -3.57
C PRO A 89 10.32 -3.78 -2.74
N MET A 90 11.39 -3.07 -2.43
CA MET A 90 11.38 -1.69 -1.99
C MET A 90 12.01 -0.81 -3.07
N LEU A 91 11.17 -0.01 -3.72
CA LEU A 91 11.60 0.96 -4.73
C LEU A 91 11.94 2.29 -4.06
N MET A 92 13.13 2.80 -4.34
CA MET A 92 13.67 4.04 -3.79
C MET A 92 14.28 4.89 -4.90
N VAL A 93 14.15 6.21 -4.81
CA VAL A 93 14.78 7.17 -5.73
C VAL A 93 15.40 8.29 -4.92
N ARG A 94 16.67 8.58 -5.17
CA ARG A 94 17.42 9.66 -4.51
C ARG A 94 18.28 10.39 -5.54
N ARG A 95 18.58 11.67 -5.30
CA ARG A 95 19.50 12.45 -6.13
C ARG A 95 20.95 12.25 -5.67
N ASP A 96 21.89 12.22 -6.61
CA ASP A 96 23.36 12.20 -6.47
C ASP A 96 23.96 10.95 -5.77
N ASP A 97 23.34 10.46 -4.70
CA ASP A 97 23.81 9.34 -3.90
C ASP A 97 22.89 8.11 -4.01
N PRO A 98 23.46 6.87 -3.95
CA PRO A 98 22.66 5.67 -3.85
C PRO A 98 21.76 5.70 -2.60
N PRO A 99 20.45 5.42 -2.74
CA PRO A 99 19.58 5.31 -1.58
C PRO A 99 19.91 4.05 -0.77
N TRP A 100 19.62 4.06 0.52
CA TRP A 100 19.67 2.87 1.35
C TRP A 100 18.42 2.76 2.21
N ALA A 101 18.06 1.54 2.58
CA ALA A 101 16.97 1.26 3.51
C ALA A 101 17.36 0.19 4.53
N SER A 102 16.97 0.41 5.78
CA SER A 102 17.07 -0.55 6.88
C SER A 102 15.71 -0.71 7.54
N TYR A 103 15.27 -1.96 7.68
CA TYR A 103 14.07 -2.30 8.42
C TYR A 103 14.40 -2.59 9.89
N GLU A 104 13.63 -2.04 10.81
CA GLU A 104 13.73 -2.25 12.25
C GLU A 104 12.57 -3.16 12.72
N PRO A 105 12.81 -4.48 12.89
CA PRO A 105 11.74 -5.43 13.18
C PRO A 105 11.02 -5.18 14.51
N ASP A 106 11.73 -4.64 15.50
CA ASP A 106 11.19 -4.42 16.85
C ASP A 106 10.07 -3.36 16.86
N ASN A 107 10.08 -2.44 15.91
CA ASN A 107 9.11 -1.35 15.79
C ASN A 107 8.29 -1.40 14.50
N ASN A 108 8.54 -2.38 13.62
CA ASN A 108 7.95 -2.46 12.28
C ASN A 108 8.14 -1.16 11.49
N ASP A 109 9.34 -0.58 11.60
CA ASP A 109 9.64 0.76 11.09
C ASP A 109 10.79 0.71 10.08
N TRP A 110 10.78 1.63 9.13
CA TRP A 110 11.80 1.75 8.10
C TRP A 110 12.64 2.99 8.33
N ARG A 111 13.94 2.85 8.13
CA ARG A 111 14.86 3.97 7.99
C ARG A 111 15.40 4.03 6.60
N PHE A 112 15.43 5.23 6.04
CA PHE A 112 15.93 5.51 4.71
C PHE A 112 17.06 6.52 4.78
N SER A 113 17.85 6.60 3.70
CA SER A 113 18.67 7.79 3.46
C SER A 113 17.82 9.06 3.44
N ASP A 114 18.43 10.19 3.81
CA ASP A 114 17.80 11.51 3.68
C ASP A 114 17.40 11.76 2.22
N GLU A 115 16.35 12.58 2.02
CA GLU A 115 15.87 13.02 0.69
C GLU A 115 15.57 11.86 -0.29
N THR A 116 15.11 10.72 0.25
CA THR A 116 14.77 9.55 -0.56
C THR A 116 13.26 9.44 -0.75
N TYR A 117 12.85 9.40 -2.01
CA TYR A 117 11.48 9.08 -2.40
C TYR A 117 11.32 7.56 -2.38
N VAL A 118 10.25 7.05 -1.75
CA VAL A 118 10.07 5.61 -1.51
C VAL A 118 8.65 5.16 -1.82
N ASP A 119 8.51 3.97 -2.37
CA ASP A 119 7.21 3.32 -2.51
C ASP A 119 6.89 2.43 -1.31
N LEU A 120 6.69 3.07 -0.16
CA LEU A 120 6.38 2.36 1.08
C LEU A 120 4.99 1.73 1.05
N GLU A 121 4.06 2.33 0.30
CA GLU A 121 2.72 1.80 0.11
C GLU A 121 2.75 0.49 -0.69
N GLY A 122 3.40 0.48 -1.86
CA GLY A 122 3.57 -0.73 -2.66
C GLY A 122 4.26 -1.85 -1.88
N TYR A 123 5.29 -1.51 -1.10
CA TYR A 123 6.00 -2.46 -0.23
C TYR A 123 5.07 -3.06 0.82
N ARG A 124 4.38 -2.22 1.59
CA ARG A 124 3.46 -2.66 2.63
C ARG A 124 2.39 -3.58 2.06
N LEU A 125 1.88 -3.24 0.88
CA LEU A 125 0.86 -3.98 0.15
C LEU A 125 1.38 -5.25 -0.55
N ILE A 126 2.70 -5.48 -0.54
CA ILE A 126 3.38 -6.57 -1.27
C ILE A 126 2.88 -6.59 -2.73
N ARG A 127 2.87 -5.44 -3.39
CA ARG A 127 2.37 -5.32 -4.77
C ARG A 127 3.37 -5.89 -5.75
N ALA A 128 2.85 -6.36 -6.88
CA ALA A 128 3.71 -6.68 -8.02
C ALA A 128 4.21 -5.38 -8.68
N TYR A 129 3.41 -4.32 -8.58
CA TYR A 129 3.70 -3.03 -9.18
C TYR A 129 4.08 -2.01 -8.11
N HIS A 130 5.21 -1.35 -8.34
CA HIS A 130 5.73 -0.27 -7.51
C HIS A 130 5.97 0.98 -8.34
N ARG A 131 5.85 2.15 -7.70
CA ARG A 131 6.12 3.42 -8.36
C ARG A 131 6.63 4.50 -7.41
N VAL A 132 7.46 5.37 -7.96
CA VAL A 132 7.89 6.62 -7.33
C VAL A 132 7.73 7.73 -8.34
N VAL A 133 7.14 8.85 -7.91
CA VAL A 133 7.04 10.07 -8.70
C VAL A 133 7.83 11.16 -8.00
N VAL A 134 8.77 11.76 -8.72
CA VAL A 134 9.51 12.95 -8.28
C VAL A 134 8.95 14.16 -9.04
N ASP A 135 8.51 15.17 -8.30
CA ASP A 135 8.07 16.45 -8.85
C ASP A 135 9.30 17.29 -9.26
N MET A 136 9.48 17.49 -10.57
CA MET A 136 10.60 18.24 -11.15
C MET A 136 10.19 19.67 -11.54
N ARG A 137 8.95 20.07 -11.24
CA ARG A 137 8.45 21.41 -11.56
C ARG A 137 9.01 22.45 -10.60
N SER A 138 9.06 23.70 -11.05
CA SER A 138 9.40 24.81 -10.17
C SER A 138 8.47 24.87 -8.96
N CYS A 139 8.97 25.37 -7.83
CA CYS A 139 8.15 25.57 -6.64
C CYS A 139 6.92 26.43 -6.94
N ALA A 140 7.05 27.43 -7.81
CA ALA A 140 5.94 28.27 -8.22
C ALA A 140 4.82 27.46 -8.90
N ASP A 141 5.17 26.54 -9.80
CA ASP A 141 4.22 25.75 -10.57
C ASP A 141 3.58 24.64 -9.71
N ALA A 142 4.37 23.93 -8.91
CA ALA A 142 3.88 22.94 -7.96
C ALA A 142 2.92 23.58 -6.94
N CYS A 143 3.26 24.77 -6.42
CA CYS A 143 2.41 25.49 -5.48
C CYS A 143 1.16 26.11 -6.10
N ALA A 144 1.21 26.51 -7.37
CA ALA A 144 0.03 26.99 -8.08
C ALA A 144 -1.05 25.91 -8.17
N ARG A 145 -0.65 24.64 -8.34
CA ARG A 145 -1.55 23.48 -8.31
C ARG A 145 -2.08 23.18 -6.92
N ALA A 146 -1.23 23.19 -5.90
CA ALA A 146 -1.63 22.92 -4.53
C ALA A 146 -2.57 23.99 -3.94
N CYS A 147 -2.52 25.20 -4.50
CA CYS A 147 -3.31 26.34 -4.04
C CYS A 147 -4.22 26.90 -5.14
N PRO A 148 -5.29 26.18 -5.53
CA PRO A 148 -6.20 26.63 -6.57
C PRO A 148 -6.95 27.92 -6.18
N THR A 149 -7.65 28.51 -7.16
CA THR A 149 -8.40 29.74 -6.95
C THR A 149 -9.52 29.52 -5.94
N GLY A 150 -9.46 30.17 -4.78
CA GLY A 150 -10.40 29.98 -3.67
C GLY A 150 -9.77 29.40 -2.40
N SER A 151 -8.53 28.93 -2.46
CA SER A 151 -7.74 28.56 -1.28
C SER A 151 -7.53 29.74 -0.33
N SER A 152 -7.08 29.44 0.90
CA SER A 152 -6.75 30.46 1.90
C SER A 152 -5.77 31.50 1.35
N ALA A 153 -5.90 32.76 1.80
CA ALA A 153 -5.13 33.89 1.26
C ALA A 153 -3.60 33.75 1.40
N ASN A 154 -3.13 32.81 2.23
CA ASN A 154 -1.73 32.52 2.48
C ASN A 154 -1.28 31.13 1.99
N CYS A 155 -2.14 30.34 1.32
CA CYS A 155 -1.80 28.99 0.85
C CYS A 155 -0.50 28.97 0.04
N GLN A 156 -0.41 29.82 -0.99
CA GLN A 156 0.78 29.87 -1.85
C GLN A 156 2.04 30.28 -1.07
N ALA A 157 1.90 31.19 -0.11
CA ALA A 157 3.03 31.62 0.72
C ALA A 157 3.51 30.50 1.65
N LEU A 158 2.59 29.71 2.21
CA LEU A 158 2.93 28.54 3.04
C LEU A 158 3.55 27.43 2.20
N CYS A 159 2.99 27.13 1.03
CA CYS A 159 3.52 26.13 0.12
C CYS A 159 4.98 26.39 -0.24
N LEU A 160 5.35 27.65 -0.49
CA LEU A 160 6.69 28.04 -0.87
C LEU A 160 7.71 27.98 0.28
N VAL A 161 7.29 27.95 1.56
CA VAL A 161 8.22 27.93 2.71
C VAL A 161 8.95 26.60 2.79
N ASP A 162 8.22 25.50 2.57
CA ASP A 162 8.74 24.13 2.65
C ASP A 162 9.02 23.56 1.23
N CYS A 163 9.14 24.45 0.25
CA CYS A 163 9.45 24.08 -1.13
C CYS A 163 10.92 24.35 -1.45
N GLU A 164 11.63 23.25 -1.70
CA GLU A 164 12.95 23.27 -2.30
C GLU A 164 12.81 23.27 -3.82
N GLU A 165 13.43 24.26 -4.47
CA GLU A 165 13.44 24.29 -5.94
C GLU A 165 14.19 23.06 -6.45
N PRO A 166 13.67 22.35 -7.45
CA PRO A 166 14.39 21.22 -8.02
C PRO A 166 15.71 21.73 -8.58
N ASP A 167 16.82 21.24 -8.01
CA ASP A 167 18.14 21.67 -8.45
C ASP A 167 18.34 21.33 -9.92
N SER A 168 18.75 22.35 -10.68
CA SER A 168 19.02 22.27 -12.12
C SER A 168 20.42 21.73 -12.44
N ASP A 169 21.17 21.34 -11.42
CA ASP A 169 22.51 20.78 -11.60
C ASP A 169 22.43 19.44 -12.34
N ASP A 170 23.44 19.13 -13.16
CA ASP A 170 23.54 17.92 -14.00
C ASP A 170 23.71 16.61 -13.18
N GLU A 171 23.32 16.62 -11.90
CA GLU A 171 23.41 15.49 -11.00
C GLU A 171 22.33 14.46 -11.33
N PRO A 172 22.69 13.18 -11.50
CA PRO A 172 21.73 12.16 -11.87
C PRO A 172 20.87 11.75 -10.67
N PHE A 173 19.72 11.16 -10.97
CA PHE A 173 18.99 10.38 -9.96
C PHE A 173 19.54 8.96 -9.92
N ILE A 174 19.52 8.38 -8.73
CA ILE A 174 19.88 6.99 -8.48
C ILE A 174 18.63 6.27 -7.95
N ILE A 175 18.18 5.29 -8.71
CA ILE A 175 17.08 4.39 -8.39
C ILE A 175 17.68 3.19 -7.67
N GLY A 176 17.25 2.93 -6.44
CA GLY A 176 17.59 1.73 -5.69
C GLY A 176 16.41 0.78 -5.62
N ILE A 177 16.68 -0.50 -5.88
CA ILE A 177 15.70 -1.58 -5.71
C ILE A 177 16.29 -2.56 -4.72
N LYS A 178 15.65 -2.69 -3.56
CA LYS A 178 16.03 -3.67 -2.54
C LYS A 178 14.98 -4.78 -2.49
N ASN A 179 15.39 -6.03 -2.67
CA ASN A 179 14.50 -7.17 -2.45
C ASN A 179 14.55 -7.54 -0.96
N VAL A 180 13.52 -7.16 -0.21
CA VAL A 180 13.54 -7.18 1.24
C VAL A 180 13.35 -8.59 1.77
N ARG A 181 14.36 -9.11 2.45
CA ARG A 181 14.27 -10.43 3.10
C ARG A 181 13.80 -10.34 4.55
N VAL A 182 12.57 -9.89 4.75
CA VAL A 182 11.95 -9.92 6.09
C VAL A 182 10.99 -11.09 6.22
N TRP A 183 10.19 -11.34 5.19
CA TRP A 183 9.09 -12.31 5.25
C TRP A 183 9.21 -13.45 4.23
N VAL A 184 9.84 -13.21 3.08
CA VAL A 184 9.97 -14.17 1.98
C VAL A 184 11.42 -14.22 1.48
N ASP A 185 11.88 -15.40 1.03
CA ASP A 185 13.25 -15.65 0.55
C ASP A 185 13.23 -16.01 -0.95
N GLU A 186 12.67 -15.11 -1.76
CA GLU A 186 12.42 -15.34 -3.19
C GLU A 186 13.20 -14.34 -4.05
N THR A 187 13.68 -14.82 -5.19
CA THR A 187 14.37 -13.98 -6.18
C THR A 187 13.36 -13.04 -6.85
N LEU A 188 13.61 -11.73 -6.80
CA LEU A 188 12.82 -10.75 -7.55
C LEU A 188 13.27 -10.77 -9.01
N THR A 189 12.34 -11.02 -9.94
CA THR A 189 12.57 -10.79 -11.38
C THR A 189 11.69 -9.63 -11.80
N PHE A 190 12.27 -8.57 -12.37
CA PHE A 190 11.55 -7.32 -12.56
C PHE A 190 11.83 -6.63 -13.88
N ASP A 191 10.83 -5.85 -14.32
CA ASP A 191 10.99 -4.80 -15.32
C ASP A 191 11.05 -3.45 -14.60
N LEU A 192 11.98 -2.59 -14.99
CA LEU A 192 12.17 -1.23 -14.46
C LEU A 192 12.06 -0.21 -15.60
N LEU A 193 11.35 0.88 -15.36
CA LEU A 193 11.22 1.99 -16.30
C LEU A 193 11.30 3.34 -15.59
N ALA A 194 12.10 4.26 -16.14
CA ALA A 194 12.08 5.67 -15.77
C ALA A 194 11.62 6.51 -16.97
N THR A 195 10.63 7.39 -16.75
CA THR A 195 10.02 8.22 -17.81
C THR A 195 9.94 9.68 -17.36
N CYS A 196 10.32 10.63 -18.22
CA CYS A 196 9.95 12.02 -18.03
C CYS A 196 8.50 12.23 -18.48
N VAL A 197 7.65 12.72 -17.59
CA VAL A 197 6.28 13.15 -17.94
C VAL A 197 6.24 14.67 -17.99
N PRO A 198 5.86 15.27 -19.13
CA PRO A 198 5.93 16.72 -19.30
C PRO A 198 4.87 17.43 -18.47
N TYR A 199 5.25 18.59 -17.91
CA TYR A 199 4.31 19.48 -17.24
C TYR A 199 3.56 20.36 -18.25
N VAL A 200 2.24 20.49 -18.10
CA VAL A 200 1.41 21.35 -18.94
C VAL A 200 0.56 22.27 -18.06
N SER A 201 0.93 23.55 -17.96
CA SER A 201 0.40 24.47 -16.94
C SER A 201 -1.12 24.63 -16.87
N GLU A 202 -1.86 24.42 -17.95
CA GLU A 202 -3.32 24.60 -17.99
C GLU A 202 -4.11 23.28 -17.84
N ASP A 203 -3.46 22.14 -17.99
CA ASP A 203 -4.08 20.80 -17.96
C ASP A 203 -3.09 19.77 -17.43
N ASP A 204 -2.45 20.13 -16.32
CA ASP A 204 -1.39 19.34 -15.73
C ASP A 204 -2.00 18.09 -15.09
N ILE A 205 -1.73 16.93 -15.67
CA ILE A 205 -2.10 15.63 -15.12
C ILE A 205 -0.78 14.93 -14.78
N PRO A 206 -0.47 14.72 -13.48
CA PRO A 206 0.75 14.04 -13.11
C PRO A 206 0.70 12.58 -13.57
N PRO A 207 1.85 11.90 -13.65
CA PRO A 207 1.90 10.51 -14.08
C PRO A 207 0.95 9.62 -13.28
N CYS A 208 0.10 8.89 -13.99
CA CYS A 208 -0.75 7.86 -13.40
C CYS A 208 -0.05 6.50 -13.38
N PRO A 209 -0.49 5.59 -12.48
CA PRO A 209 0.09 4.27 -12.37
C PRO A 209 -0.26 3.38 -13.58
N ARG A 210 0.68 2.49 -13.94
CA ARG A 210 0.55 1.48 -15.01
C ARG A 210 0.75 0.05 -14.48
N PRO A 211 -0.06 -0.41 -13.52
CA PRO A 211 0.17 -1.70 -12.84
C PRO A 211 0.17 -2.91 -13.78
N LEU A 212 -0.59 -2.86 -14.89
CA LEU A 212 -0.66 -3.95 -15.88
C LEU A 212 0.43 -3.87 -16.97
N GLY A 213 1.42 -3.00 -16.78
CA GLY A 213 2.57 -2.86 -17.66
C GLY A 213 2.44 -1.74 -18.70
N VAL A 214 3.58 -1.40 -19.30
CA VAL A 214 3.76 -0.25 -20.21
C VAL A 214 2.84 -0.30 -21.43
N GLU A 215 2.64 -1.49 -22.01
CA GLU A 215 1.85 -1.71 -23.23
C GLU A 215 0.35 -1.52 -23.01
N ILE A 216 -0.13 -1.74 -21.79
CA ILE A 216 -1.54 -1.52 -21.42
C ILE A 216 -1.80 -0.03 -21.21
N GLY A 217 -0.84 0.67 -20.60
CA GLY A 217 -0.89 2.10 -20.33
C GLY A 217 -1.50 2.44 -18.97
N ASP A 218 -1.71 3.74 -18.75
CA ASP A 218 -2.15 4.29 -17.47
C ASP A 218 -3.55 3.79 -17.09
N CYS A 219 -3.77 3.61 -15.78
CA CYS A 219 -5.08 3.26 -15.21
C CYS A 219 -5.72 2.03 -15.85
N GLY A 220 -4.92 0.99 -16.08
CA GLY A 220 -5.39 -0.26 -16.67
C GLY A 220 -5.70 -0.17 -18.17
N GLY A 221 -5.34 0.94 -18.80
CA GLY A 221 -5.53 1.17 -20.23
C GLY A 221 -6.96 1.55 -20.61
N GLN A 222 -7.29 1.39 -21.90
CA GLN A 222 -8.59 1.82 -22.42
C GLN A 222 -9.74 0.94 -21.90
N GLY A 223 -10.49 1.46 -20.94
CA GLY A 223 -11.75 0.90 -20.48
C GLY A 223 -11.78 0.48 -19.00
N GLN A 224 -10.63 0.50 -18.31
CA GLN A 224 -10.56 0.22 -16.87
C GLN A 224 -10.53 1.50 -16.03
N GLY A 225 -9.96 2.58 -16.54
CA GLY A 225 -10.00 3.88 -15.89
C GLY A 225 -9.52 5.01 -16.78
N SER A 226 -9.50 6.20 -16.20
CA SER A 226 -8.90 7.39 -16.81
C SER A 226 -8.00 8.08 -15.82
N CYS A 227 -6.82 8.51 -16.29
CA CYS A 227 -5.91 9.30 -15.49
C CYS A 227 -6.49 10.69 -15.23
N VAL A 228 -6.51 11.10 -13.97
CA VAL A 228 -7.00 12.41 -13.55
C VAL A 228 -6.04 13.05 -12.55
N ALA A 229 -6.12 14.38 -12.48
CA ALA A 229 -5.49 15.15 -11.42
C ALA A 229 -6.03 14.72 -10.04
N PRO A 230 -5.18 14.54 -9.00
CA PRO A 230 -5.66 14.43 -7.62
C PRO A 230 -6.48 15.67 -7.24
N ALA A 231 -7.49 15.46 -6.39
CA ALA A 231 -8.28 16.56 -5.85
C ALA A 231 -7.41 17.49 -5.00
N ALA A 232 -7.65 18.80 -5.08
CA ALA A 232 -6.97 19.75 -4.21
C ALA A 232 -7.40 19.54 -2.76
N LEU A 233 -6.45 19.62 -1.82
CA LEU A 233 -6.73 19.50 -0.40
C LEU A 233 -7.60 20.69 0.07
N GLU A 234 -8.71 20.39 0.74
CA GLU A 234 -9.70 21.40 1.16
C GLU A 234 -9.23 22.21 2.38
N ASP A 235 -8.29 21.68 3.16
CA ASP A 235 -7.73 22.34 4.34
C ASP A 235 -6.25 22.68 4.14
N GLY A 236 -5.83 23.85 4.64
CA GLY A 236 -4.55 24.53 4.39
C GLY A 236 -3.23 23.81 4.72
N ALA A 237 -3.21 22.47 4.76
CA ALA A 237 -2.03 21.64 4.60
C ALA A 237 -1.72 21.48 3.10
N VAL A 238 -0.51 21.88 2.70
CA VAL A 238 -0.03 21.75 1.33
C VAL A 238 0.76 20.46 1.24
N ASP A 239 0.13 19.35 0.85
CA ASP A 239 0.86 18.12 0.50
C ASP A 239 1.21 18.12 -0.99
N ARG A 240 2.42 18.60 -1.29
CA ARG A 240 2.93 18.65 -2.67
C ARG A 240 3.20 17.25 -3.22
N LEU A 241 3.59 16.30 -2.36
CA LEU A 241 3.97 14.96 -2.78
C LEU A 241 2.73 14.16 -3.21
N ALA A 242 1.63 14.25 -2.46
CA ALA A 242 0.35 13.67 -2.85
C ALA A 242 -0.17 14.23 -4.19
N LEU A 243 0.11 15.51 -4.46
CA LEU A 243 -0.29 16.18 -5.71
C LEU A 243 0.64 15.95 -6.89
N ALA A 244 1.82 15.37 -6.65
CA ALA A 244 2.79 15.03 -7.69
C ALA A 244 2.46 13.73 -8.42
N SER A 245 1.55 12.91 -7.88
CA SER A 245 1.12 11.63 -8.47
C SER A 245 -0.30 11.73 -9.04
N GLY A 246 -0.52 11.17 -10.22
CA GLY A 246 -1.84 11.09 -10.85
C GLY A 246 -2.71 10.04 -10.15
N VAL A 247 -4.02 10.27 -10.17
CA VAL A 247 -5.02 9.35 -9.60
C VAL A 247 -5.80 8.72 -10.73
N CYS A 248 -6.09 7.43 -10.61
CA CYS A 248 -6.95 6.74 -11.56
C CYS A 248 -8.42 6.85 -11.15
N ALA A 249 -9.22 7.46 -12.02
CA ALA A 249 -10.67 7.40 -11.92
C ALA A 249 -11.15 6.10 -12.58
N CYS A 250 -11.37 5.06 -11.76
CA CYS A 250 -11.73 3.74 -12.25
C CYS A 250 -13.16 3.66 -12.78
N ALA A 251 -13.30 2.93 -13.88
CA ALA A 251 -14.57 2.57 -14.47
C ALA A 251 -15.34 1.60 -13.55
N GLU A 252 -16.63 1.43 -13.85
CA GLU A 252 -17.47 0.47 -13.15
C GLU A 252 -16.88 -0.95 -13.21
N GLY A 253 -16.82 -1.62 -12.05
CA GLY A 253 -16.25 -2.96 -11.92
C GLY A 253 -14.73 -3.02 -11.82
N TRP A 254 -14.05 -1.88 -11.71
CA TRP A 254 -12.61 -1.79 -11.49
C TRP A 254 -12.28 -0.92 -10.28
N GLY A 255 -11.16 -1.20 -9.63
CA GLY A 255 -10.62 -0.34 -8.59
C GLY A 255 -9.16 -0.66 -8.30
N ASP A 256 -8.74 -0.25 -7.11
CA ASP A 256 -7.35 -0.15 -6.70
C ASP A 256 -6.59 1.00 -7.39
N VAL A 257 -5.32 1.20 -6.99
CA VAL A 257 -4.51 2.38 -7.33
C VAL A 257 -4.43 2.66 -8.83
N GLY A 258 -4.44 1.62 -9.68
CA GLY A 258 -4.36 1.75 -11.13
C GLY A 258 -5.48 1.07 -11.89
N CYS A 259 -6.64 0.87 -11.26
CA CYS A 259 -7.80 0.20 -11.88
C CYS A 259 -7.50 -1.22 -12.39
N ASP A 260 -6.56 -1.89 -11.74
CA ASP A 260 -6.05 -3.21 -12.06
C ASP A 260 -6.81 -4.34 -11.37
N GLU A 261 -7.57 -4.03 -10.32
CA GLU A 261 -8.33 -5.03 -9.58
C GLU A 261 -9.79 -5.09 -10.06
N PRO A 262 -10.26 -6.27 -10.52
CA PRO A 262 -11.66 -6.46 -10.86
C PRO A 262 -12.51 -6.50 -9.58
N LEU A 263 -13.57 -5.69 -9.56
CA LEU A 263 -14.50 -5.59 -8.43
C LEU A 263 -15.89 -6.08 -8.81
N ALA A 264 -16.52 -6.83 -7.91
CA ALA A 264 -17.95 -7.12 -7.99
C ALA A 264 -18.77 -6.07 -7.24
N GLU A 265 -19.87 -5.60 -7.83
CA GLU A 265 -20.78 -4.68 -7.14
C GLU A 265 -21.63 -5.42 -6.09
N LEU A 266 -21.69 -4.87 -4.88
CA LEU A 266 -22.68 -5.19 -3.87
C LEU A 266 -23.76 -4.11 -3.89
N VAL A 267 -24.80 -4.32 -4.69
CA VAL A 267 -25.94 -3.41 -4.76
C VAL A 267 -26.58 -3.31 -3.38
N ALA A 268 -26.63 -2.10 -2.82
CA ALA A 268 -27.15 -1.85 -1.49
C ALA A 268 -28.59 -2.39 -1.34
N ASN A 269 -28.83 -3.15 -0.27
CA ASN A 269 -30.12 -3.77 0.06
C ASN A 269 -30.63 -4.83 -0.96
N ALA A 270 -29.77 -5.30 -1.86
CA ALA A 270 -30.07 -6.39 -2.78
C ALA A 270 -29.77 -7.78 -2.17
N GLU A 271 -29.96 -8.82 -2.99
CA GLU A 271 -29.65 -10.20 -2.61
C GLU A 271 -28.13 -10.39 -2.39
N PRO A 272 -27.72 -11.25 -1.43
CA PRO A 272 -26.31 -11.56 -1.21
C PRO A 272 -25.61 -12.21 -2.40
N VAL A 273 -24.31 -11.96 -2.51
CA VAL A 273 -23.43 -12.56 -3.53
C VAL A 273 -22.59 -13.66 -2.89
N SER A 274 -22.58 -14.85 -3.49
CA SER A 274 -21.72 -15.96 -3.04
C SER A 274 -20.47 -16.07 -3.90
N VAL A 275 -19.30 -16.16 -3.26
CA VAL A 275 -18.01 -16.35 -3.93
C VAL A 275 -17.18 -17.44 -3.26
N THR A 276 -16.24 -18.00 -4.01
CA THR A 276 -15.19 -18.89 -3.50
C THR A 276 -13.86 -18.15 -3.49
N VAL A 277 -13.15 -18.20 -2.38
CA VAL A 277 -11.85 -17.54 -2.22
C VAL A 277 -10.82 -18.61 -1.86
N PRO A 278 -9.82 -18.91 -2.71
CA PRO A 278 -8.74 -19.84 -2.36
C PRO A 278 -7.98 -19.38 -1.10
N ALA A 279 -7.19 -20.27 -0.48
CA ALA A 279 -6.40 -19.88 0.70
C ALA A 279 -5.27 -18.93 0.28
N GLY A 280 -5.05 -17.87 1.05
CA GLY A 280 -4.08 -16.81 0.74
C GLY A 280 -4.56 -15.79 -0.29
N GLU A 281 -5.80 -15.92 -0.78
CA GLU A 281 -6.33 -15.08 -1.85
C GLU A 281 -7.37 -14.07 -1.36
N TRP A 282 -7.63 -13.07 -2.20
CA TRP A 282 -8.60 -12.00 -1.97
C TRP A 282 -9.81 -12.12 -2.90
N ALA A 283 -10.95 -11.62 -2.42
CA ALA A 283 -12.10 -11.28 -3.24
C ALA A 283 -12.52 -9.84 -2.93
N TYR A 284 -12.60 -9.02 -3.98
CA TYR A 284 -12.88 -7.60 -3.86
C TYR A 284 -14.26 -7.23 -4.42
N PHE A 285 -14.90 -6.30 -3.71
CA PHE A 285 -16.20 -5.79 -4.02
C PHE A 285 -16.24 -4.28 -3.79
N TYR A 286 -17.27 -3.63 -4.33
CA TYR A 286 -17.59 -2.25 -3.98
C TYR A 286 -19.06 -2.07 -3.67
N VAL A 287 -19.37 -1.07 -2.85
CA VAL A 287 -20.72 -0.59 -2.58
C VAL A 287 -20.73 0.93 -2.66
N ASP A 288 -21.69 1.49 -3.38
CA ASP A 288 -21.91 2.93 -3.47
C ASP A 288 -23.01 3.35 -2.49
N VAL A 289 -22.65 4.22 -1.54
CA VAL A 289 -23.59 4.88 -0.63
C VAL A 289 -24.04 6.18 -1.28
N ALA A 290 -25.14 6.13 -2.02
CA ALA A 290 -25.74 7.30 -2.67
C ALA A 290 -27.06 7.67 -1.98
N ALA A 291 -27.21 8.94 -1.57
CA ALA A 291 -28.47 9.41 -1.02
C ALA A 291 -29.56 9.37 -2.13
N PRO A 292 -30.75 8.81 -1.84
CA PRO A 292 -31.83 8.70 -2.84
C PRO A 292 -32.41 10.06 -3.27
N ASP A 293 -32.21 11.11 -2.46
CA ASP A 293 -32.58 12.50 -2.73
C ASP A 293 -31.47 13.45 -2.22
N ALA A 294 -31.47 14.72 -2.62
CA ALA A 294 -30.55 15.78 -2.17
C ALA A 294 -30.72 16.18 -0.68
N SER A 295 -31.01 15.21 0.19
CA SER A 295 -31.12 15.39 1.64
C SER A 295 -29.81 14.97 2.31
N ASP A 296 -29.29 15.82 3.19
CA ASP A 296 -28.12 15.56 4.06
C ASP A 296 -28.42 14.53 5.17
N ARG A 297 -29.22 13.50 4.88
CA ARG A 297 -29.59 12.48 5.86
C ARG A 297 -28.37 11.61 6.16
N ALA A 298 -28.07 11.45 7.44
CA ALA A 298 -27.05 10.50 7.89
C ALA A 298 -27.37 9.10 7.36
N ALA A 299 -26.36 8.43 6.80
CA ALA A 299 -26.47 7.05 6.35
C ALA A 299 -25.83 6.11 7.37
N ALA A 300 -26.41 4.93 7.52
CA ALA A 300 -25.78 3.80 8.18
C ALA A 300 -25.56 2.70 7.15
N MET A 301 -24.44 2.00 7.24
CA MET A 301 -24.11 0.87 6.38
C MET A 301 -23.76 -0.36 7.21
N LEU A 302 -24.30 -1.51 6.83
CA LEU A 302 -24.00 -2.82 7.40
C LEU A 302 -23.53 -3.73 6.27
N VAL A 303 -22.30 -4.20 6.37
CA VAL A 303 -21.77 -5.25 5.49
C VAL A 303 -21.71 -6.53 6.29
N GLU A 304 -22.23 -7.62 5.73
CA GLU A 304 -22.26 -8.92 6.39
C GLU A 304 -21.61 -9.97 5.50
N MET A 305 -20.95 -10.93 6.13
CA MET A 305 -20.38 -12.09 5.47
C MET A 305 -20.73 -13.34 6.27
N ARG A 306 -21.24 -14.37 5.59
CA ARG A 306 -21.35 -15.72 6.14
C ARG A 306 -20.39 -16.65 5.43
N ARG A 307 -19.61 -17.42 6.18
CA ARG A 307 -18.74 -18.46 5.64
C ARG A 307 -19.31 -19.87 5.87
N ASP A 308 -19.10 -20.72 4.87
CA ASP A 308 -19.38 -22.17 4.92
C ASP A 308 -18.08 -23.00 4.95
N GLY A 309 -16.91 -22.34 4.99
CA GLY A 309 -15.56 -22.93 5.07
C GLY A 309 -14.49 -21.84 4.95
N GLY A 310 -13.23 -22.21 5.15
CA GLY A 310 -12.06 -21.30 5.11
C GLY A 310 -11.89 -20.49 6.38
N ASP A 311 -10.90 -19.59 6.39
CA ASP A 311 -10.62 -18.63 7.45
C ASP A 311 -10.73 -17.18 6.93
N PRO A 312 -11.90 -16.77 6.39
CA PRO A 312 -12.06 -15.46 5.81
C PRO A 312 -12.11 -14.34 6.85
N VAL A 313 -11.49 -13.22 6.50
CA VAL A 313 -11.54 -11.93 7.19
C VAL A 313 -12.31 -10.96 6.30
N LEU A 314 -13.32 -10.28 6.86
CA LEU A 314 -14.09 -9.24 6.17
C LEU A 314 -13.48 -7.86 6.44
N PHE A 315 -13.33 -7.05 5.39
CA PHE A 315 -12.87 -5.67 5.46
C PHE A 315 -13.89 -4.72 4.83
N VAL A 316 -14.01 -3.51 5.37
CA VAL A 316 -14.75 -2.40 4.76
C VAL A 316 -13.94 -1.12 4.92
N LYS A 317 -13.64 -0.45 3.81
CA LYS A 317 -12.81 0.75 3.76
C LYS A 317 -13.35 1.72 2.73
N ARG A 318 -13.37 3.02 3.02
CA ARG A 318 -13.80 4.04 2.07
C ARG A 318 -12.71 4.31 1.03
N VAL A 319 -13.11 4.49 -0.23
CA VAL A 319 -12.15 4.69 -1.32
C VAL A 319 -11.36 5.99 -1.17
N ASP A 320 -11.96 7.06 -0.67
CA ASP A 320 -11.29 8.35 -0.49
C ASP A 320 -10.60 8.53 0.88
N GLY A 321 -10.48 7.46 1.68
CA GLY A 321 -9.74 7.44 2.94
C GLY A 321 -10.29 8.33 4.07
N SER A 322 -11.44 9.00 3.86
CA SER A 322 -11.99 9.95 4.82
C SER A 322 -12.92 9.32 5.87
N ASP A 323 -12.95 7.98 5.95
CA ASP A 323 -13.56 7.22 7.04
C ASP A 323 -12.63 7.07 8.26
N VAL A 324 -11.38 7.52 8.16
CA VAL A 324 -10.46 7.66 9.29
C VAL A 324 -10.70 9.02 9.96
N ASP A 325 -11.73 9.11 10.80
CA ASP A 325 -11.88 10.28 11.68
C ASP A 325 -10.67 10.36 12.61
N ASP A 326 -9.98 11.50 12.61
CA ASP A 326 -8.85 11.93 13.45
C ASP A 326 -9.16 11.96 14.98
N ALA A 327 -10.28 11.36 15.40
CA ALA A 327 -10.80 11.40 16.75
C ALA A 327 -11.59 10.13 17.09
N GLY A 328 -10.90 9.01 17.34
CA GLY A 328 -11.54 7.92 18.09
C GLY A 328 -11.15 6.48 17.80
N SER A 329 -9.92 6.20 17.35
CA SER A 329 -9.35 4.85 17.49
C SER A 329 -9.20 4.49 18.97
N GLY A 330 -10.30 4.02 19.56
CA GLY A 330 -10.33 3.32 20.83
C GLY A 330 -9.62 1.98 20.70
N GLY A 331 -8.29 2.02 20.63
CA GLY A 331 -7.40 0.89 20.50
C GLY A 331 -6.00 1.42 20.31
N GLY A 332 -5.29 1.67 21.41
CA GLY A 332 -4.04 2.44 21.41
C GLY A 332 -2.97 1.91 20.46
N GLY A 333 -2.75 2.64 19.37
CA GLY A 333 -1.48 2.68 18.63
C GLY A 333 -0.69 3.88 19.13
N TRP A 334 0.50 3.64 19.66
CA TRP A 334 1.35 4.66 20.25
C TRP A 334 1.90 5.58 19.15
N ARG A 335 1.63 6.88 19.25
CA ARG A 335 2.41 7.90 18.55
C ARG A 335 3.86 7.82 19.05
N ALA A 336 4.79 7.42 18.18
CA ALA A 336 6.20 7.59 18.43
C ALA A 336 6.56 9.05 18.16
N GLU A 337 6.70 9.85 19.22
CA GLU A 337 7.42 11.11 19.15
C GLU A 337 8.89 10.79 18.87
N GLY A 338 9.37 11.09 17.66
CA GLY A 338 10.80 11.07 17.32
C GLY A 338 11.19 10.14 16.17
N ALA A 339 10.63 10.37 15.00
CA ALA A 339 11.30 10.18 13.71
C ALA A 339 10.67 11.20 12.76
N ASP A 340 11.48 11.99 12.08
CA ASP A 340 11.01 12.93 11.08
C ASP A 340 10.17 12.14 10.06
N ALA A 341 8.93 12.61 9.89
CA ALA A 341 7.81 11.85 9.36
C ALA A 341 8.13 11.14 8.05
N ALA A 342 8.25 9.80 8.09
CA ALA A 342 7.87 8.98 6.95
C ALA A 342 6.35 9.09 6.82
N TRP A 343 5.94 10.14 6.11
CA TRP A 343 4.58 10.58 5.85
C TRP A 343 3.61 9.41 5.74
N GLU A 344 2.57 9.43 6.57
CA GLU A 344 1.41 8.55 6.42
C GLU A 344 0.80 8.84 5.05
N THR A 345 1.14 8.06 4.03
CA THR A 345 0.41 8.13 2.76
C THR A 345 -1.03 7.73 3.05
N PRO A 346 -2.01 8.62 2.83
CA PRO A 346 -3.41 8.22 2.90
C PRO A 346 -3.58 7.05 1.95
N SER A 347 -4.13 5.94 2.43
CA SER A 347 -4.41 4.75 1.60
C SER A 347 -5.61 4.95 0.66
N THR A 348 -5.76 6.19 0.18
CA THR A 348 -6.82 6.66 -0.70
C THR A 348 -6.70 5.94 -2.03
N GLY A 349 -7.78 5.30 -2.45
CA GLY A 349 -7.90 4.60 -3.73
C GLY A 349 -7.52 3.13 -3.68
N THR A 350 -6.79 2.68 -2.64
CA THR A 350 -6.33 1.29 -2.56
C THR A 350 -7.37 0.35 -1.98
N THR A 351 -7.47 -0.83 -2.59
CA THR A 351 -8.26 -1.93 -2.05
C THR A 351 -7.73 -2.35 -0.67
N PRO A 352 -8.57 -2.94 0.21
CA PRO A 352 -8.11 -3.43 1.50
C PRO A 352 -7.00 -4.47 1.38
N TRP A 353 -6.10 -4.47 2.35
CA TRP A 353 -4.97 -5.41 2.44
C TRP A 353 -4.72 -5.87 3.88
N VAL A 354 -3.73 -6.74 4.10
CA VAL A 354 -3.49 -7.33 5.43
C VAL A 354 -3.21 -6.28 6.51
N GLY A 355 -2.49 -5.20 6.22
CA GLY A 355 -2.19 -4.14 7.20
C GLY A 355 -3.39 -3.27 7.56
N ASP A 356 -4.47 -3.30 6.78
CA ASP A 356 -5.74 -2.66 7.10
C ASP A 356 -6.51 -3.41 8.21
N TYR A 357 -6.02 -4.57 8.65
CA TYR A 357 -6.69 -5.44 9.63
C TYR A 357 -7.06 -4.73 10.92
N ALA A 358 -6.18 -3.85 11.43
CA ALA A 358 -6.41 -3.19 12.70
C ALA A 358 -7.58 -2.17 12.66
N ASN A 359 -7.81 -1.56 11.50
CA ASN A 359 -8.69 -0.40 11.36
C ASN A 359 -9.98 -0.72 10.60
N PHE A 360 -9.94 -1.66 9.66
CA PHE A 360 -11.00 -1.85 8.67
C PHE A 360 -11.59 -3.28 8.66
N ALA A 361 -11.04 -4.20 9.46
CA ALA A 361 -11.50 -5.59 9.49
C ALA A 361 -12.44 -5.93 10.65
N ASP A 362 -13.28 -6.94 10.45
CA ASP A 362 -13.97 -7.64 11.54
C ASP A 362 -12.99 -8.55 12.30
N ALA A 363 -12.10 -7.91 13.06
CA ALA A 363 -11.06 -8.59 13.82
C ALA A 363 -11.62 -9.49 14.92
N ASP A 364 -12.74 -9.11 15.54
CA ASP A 364 -13.36 -9.86 16.63
C ASP A 364 -14.08 -11.11 16.13
N GLY A 365 -14.84 -11.01 15.03
CA GLY A 365 -15.47 -12.15 14.38
C GLY A 365 -14.42 -13.15 13.88
N PHE A 366 -13.33 -12.66 13.27
CA PHE A 366 -12.21 -13.49 12.84
C PHE A 366 -11.51 -14.20 13.99
N ARG A 367 -11.06 -13.47 15.03
CA ARG A 367 -10.38 -14.07 16.18
C ARG A 367 -11.25 -15.08 16.93
N SER A 368 -12.55 -14.84 16.95
CA SER A 368 -13.54 -15.75 17.55
C SER A 368 -13.93 -16.90 16.63
N ARG A 369 -13.44 -16.91 15.38
CA ARG A 369 -13.72 -17.90 14.33
C ARG A 369 -15.21 -18.09 14.09
N LEU A 370 -15.97 -17.01 14.16
CA LEU A 370 -17.41 -17.05 13.89
C LEU A 370 -17.65 -17.43 12.43
N ASN A 371 -18.80 -18.03 12.14
CA ASN A 371 -19.22 -18.25 10.75
C ASN A 371 -19.88 -17.01 10.15
N TYR A 372 -20.27 -16.06 11.00
CA TYR A 372 -20.94 -14.83 10.63
C TYR A 372 -20.07 -13.66 11.09
N HIS A 373 -19.81 -12.77 10.14
CA HIS A 373 -18.98 -11.60 10.26
C HIS A 373 -19.80 -10.39 9.83
N TYR A 374 -19.55 -9.25 10.47
CA TYR A 374 -20.20 -8.01 10.05
C TYR A 374 -19.38 -6.78 10.44
N LEU A 375 -19.52 -5.74 9.65
CA LEU A 375 -19.02 -4.40 9.95
C LEU A 375 -20.18 -3.41 9.82
N MET A 376 -20.36 -2.60 10.86
CA MET A 376 -21.41 -1.57 10.92
C MET A 376 -20.78 -0.19 10.98
N LEU A 377 -21.07 0.63 9.98
CA LEU A 377 -20.72 2.04 9.92
C LEU A 377 -21.98 2.84 10.23
N ALA A 378 -22.09 3.32 11.48
CA ALA A 378 -23.28 4.03 11.95
C ALA A 378 -23.46 5.42 11.32
N ASN A 379 -22.35 6.03 10.87
CA ASN A 379 -22.31 7.31 10.18
C ASN A 379 -21.55 7.13 8.85
N ALA A 380 -22.03 6.23 8.00
CA ALA A 380 -21.49 6.07 6.66
C ALA A 380 -21.66 7.39 5.89
N GLN A 381 -20.57 7.88 5.31
CA GLN A 381 -20.60 9.05 4.45
C GLN A 381 -21.05 8.63 3.05
N LEU A 382 -21.50 9.60 2.25
CA LEU A 382 -21.84 9.33 0.86
C LEU A 382 -20.56 9.06 0.06
N GLY A 383 -20.61 8.11 -0.85
CA GLY A 383 -19.47 7.74 -1.67
C GLY A 383 -19.27 6.23 -1.76
N ARG A 384 -18.15 5.84 -2.39
CA ARG A 384 -17.79 4.45 -2.62
C ARG A 384 -17.01 3.87 -1.45
N TYR A 385 -17.35 2.63 -1.10
CA TYR A 385 -16.59 1.80 -0.18
C TYR A 385 -16.11 0.53 -0.88
N TYR A 386 -14.87 0.15 -0.62
CA TYR A 386 -14.40 -1.19 -0.90
C TYR A 386 -14.83 -2.14 0.20
N VAL A 387 -15.25 -3.32 -0.21
CA VAL A 387 -15.49 -4.47 0.66
C VAL A 387 -14.56 -5.57 0.19
N ALA A 388 -13.79 -6.16 1.10
CA ALA A 388 -12.86 -7.22 0.74
C ALA A 388 -13.02 -8.42 1.65
N VAL A 389 -12.77 -9.60 1.09
CA VAL A 389 -12.68 -10.86 1.81
C VAL A 389 -11.32 -11.47 1.56
N PHE A 390 -10.50 -11.57 2.60
CA PHE A 390 -9.23 -12.28 2.55
C PHE A 390 -9.39 -13.65 3.19
N ASN A 391 -9.11 -14.73 2.47
CA ASN A 391 -9.11 -16.06 3.07
C ASN A 391 -7.73 -16.38 3.63
N ASN A 392 -7.54 -16.08 4.92
CA ASN A 392 -6.28 -16.30 5.62
C ASN A 392 -5.86 -17.77 5.58
N ASP A 393 -4.59 -18.04 5.32
CA ASP A 393 -4.02 -19.39 5.20
C ASP A 393 -3.24 -19.83 6.45
N VAL A 394 -2.98 -18.91 7.39
CA VAL A 394 -2.20 -19.16 8.60
C VAL A 394 -2.82 -20.25 9.49
N TYR A 395 -4.15 -20.31 9.58
CA TYR A 395 -4.83 -21.26 10.47
C TYR A 395 -5.59 -22.37 9.73
N LEU A 396 -6.15 -22.07 8.55
CA LEU A 396 -6.86 -23.05 7.71
C LEU A 396 -6.46 -22.84 6.25
N THR A 397 -5.86 -23.86 5.63
CA THR A 397 -5.44 -23.82 4.22
C THR A 397 -6.53 -24.33 3.27
N GLU A 398 -7.80 -24.06 3.58
CA GLU A 398 -8.95 -24.50 2.78
C GLU A 398 -9.59 -23.33 2.03
N THR A 399 -10.12 -23.60 0.83
CA THR A 399 -10.90 -22.60 0.07
C THR A 399 -12.13 -22.16 0.86
N ALA A 400 -12.26 -20.86 1.07
CA ALA A 400 -13.45 -20.27 1.66
C ALA A 400 -14.62 -20.27 0.67
N ARG A 401 -15.81 -20.54 1.19
CA ARG A 401 -17.09 -20.27 0.52
C ARG A 401 -17.81 -19.25 1.35
N VAL A 402 -17.98 -18.05 0.81
CA VAL A 402 -18.58 -16.93 1.54
C VAL A 402 -19.79 -16.40 0.79
N THR A 403 -20.73 -15.85 1.55
CA THR A 403 -21.87 -15.09 1.06
C THR A 403 -21.79 -13.72 1.68
N VAL A 404 -21.72 -12.68 0.85
CA VAL A 404 -21.49 -11.29 1.25
C VAL A 404 -22.68 -10.44 0.83
N ASN A 405 -23.11 -9.50 1.66
CA ASN A 405 -24.14 -8.52 1.31
C ASN A 405 -23.87 -7.17 1.99
N ALA A 406 -24.34 -6.10 1.37
CA ALA A 406 -24.32 -4.76 1.92
C ALA A 406 -25.75 -4.22 2.07
N LYS A 407 -26.02 -3.58 3.21
CA LYS A 407 -27.29 -2.91 3.52
C LYS A 407 -26.98 -1.46 3.88
N VAL A 408 -27.80 -0.55 3.38
CA VAL A 408 -27.68 0.89 3.65
C VAL A 408 -29.04 1.42 4.09
N ALA A 409 -29.06 2.23 5.14
CA ALA A 409 -30.26 2.88 5.65
C ALA A 409 -30.00 4.37 5.86
N PHE A 410 -30.94 5.22 5.46
CA PHE A 410 -30.85 6.67 5.62
C PHE A 410 -31.81 7.16 6.71
N GLY A 411 -31.32 8.05 7.58
CA GLY A 411 -32.14 8.63 8.66
C GLY A 411 -32.62 7.60 9.69
N ALA A 412 -31.89 6.49 9.84
CA ALA A 412 -32.23 5.43 10.79
C ALA A 412 -32.25 5.99 12.23
N GLY A 413 -33.39 5.88 12.91
CA GLY A 413 -33.57 6.37 14.28
C GLY A 413 -34.11 7.81 14.40
N LEU A 414 -34.50 8.46 13.31
CA LEU A 414 -35.27 9.71 13.34
C LEU A 414 -36.73 9.42 13.78
N GLU A 415 -37.29 10.27 14.63
CA GLU A 415 -38.62 10.07 15.28
C GLU A 415 -39.81 10.28 14.32
N ASP A 416 -39.56 10.85 13.15
CA ASP A 416 -40.48 11.08 12.05
C ASP A 416 -40.46 9.91 11.04
N SER A 417 -41.63 9.58 10.49
CA SER A 417 -41.90 8.41 9.65
C SER A 417 -41.24 8.40 8.27
N GLU A 418 -40.16 9.17 8.07
CA GLU A 418 -39.44 9.35 6.80
C GLU A 418 -38.05 8.68 6.79
N GLY A 419 -37.62 8.08 7.91
CA GLY A 419 -36.36 7.32 8.01
C GLY A 419 -36.50 5.83 7.71
N ASP A 420 -35.42 5.23 7.21
CA ASP A 420 -35.33 3.78 7.00
C ASP A 420 -35.32 3.02 8.35
N PRO A 421 -35.76 1.74 8.37
CA PRO A 421 -35.64 0.92 9.57
C PRO A 421 -34.17 0.76 9.98
N PRO A 422 -33.88 0.64 11.29
CA PRO A 422 -32.51 0.46 11.76
C PRO A 422 -31.91 -0.84 11.21
N LEU A 423 -30.65 -0.77 10.79
CA LEU A 423 -29.90 -1.95 10.37
C LEU A 423 -29.56 -2.78 11.60
N CYS A 424 -29.92 -4.07 11.56
CA CYS A 424 -29.55 -5.02 12.59
C CYS A 424 -28.77 -6.18 11.94
N PRO A 425 -27.64 -6.58 12.53
CA PRO A 425 -26.98 -7.84 12.18
C PRO A 425 -27.97 -9.00 12.27
N MET A 426 -27.90 -9.93 11.32
CA MET A 426 -28.69 -11.16 11.40
C MET A 426 -28.30 -11.97 12.65
N ALA A 427 -29.31 -12.55 13.30
CA ALA A 427 -29.16 -13.29 14.56
C ALA A 427 -28.57 -14.70 14.37
#